data_AF-A0A7S0LCC3-F1
#
_entry.id   AF-A0A7S0LCC3-F1
#
_cell.length_a   1.000
_cell.length_b   1.000
_cell.length_c   1.000
_cell.angle_alpha   90.00
_cell.angle_beta   90.00
_cell.angle_gamma   90.00
#
_symmetry.space_group_name_H-M   'P 1'
#
loop_
_entity.id
_entity.type
_entity.pdbx_description
1 polymer ?
#
loop_
_entity_poly.entity_id
_entity_poly.type
_entity_poly.pdbx_seq_one_letter_code
_entity_poly.pdbx_strand_id
1 'polypeptide(L)'
;HWPDMVPALIDAFLRTDAEVLAHAAANPKKVSDVGSAGVVMLATAHHLTVAHAGDCRAILVKRAGAHPLSHIDITIDHAIVDVKPGCPAFSHFHGDAERSRVERTGGKLEP
;
A
#
# COMPACT_ATOMS: atom_id res chain seq x y z
N HIS A 1 -8.32 -24.80 4.63
CA HIS A 1 -7.17 -24.25 5.36
C HIS A 1 -6.58 -23.13 4.52
N TRP A 2 -6.54 -21.91 5.06
CA TRP A 2 -6.12 -20.67 4.37
C TRP A 2 -4.76 -20.11 4.88
N PRO A 3 -3.78 -20.93 5.35
CA PRO A 3 -2.67 -20.43 6.13
C PRO A 3 -1.69 -19.51 5.39
N ASP A 4 -1.74 -19.41 4.06
CA ASP A 4 -0.66 -18.76 3.30
C ASP A 4 -1.10 -17.55 2.45
N MET A 5 -2.26 -16.95 2.73
CA MET A 5 -2.74 -15.81 1.92
C MET A 5 -1.84 -14.58 2.01
N VAL A 6 -1.29 -14.28 3.18
CA VAL A 6 -0.39 -13.12 3.36
C VAL A 6 0.91 -13.32 2.57
N PRO A 7 1.65 -14.44 2.72
CA PRO A 7 2.80 -14.73 1.86
C PRO A 7 2.47 -14.73 0.36
N ALA A 8 1.31 -15.29 -0.04
CA ALA A 8 0.92 -15.35 -1.44
C ALA A 8 0.66 -13.96 -2.04
N LEU A 9 0.03 -13.05 -1.29
CA LEU A 9 -0.19 -11.67 -1.73
C LEU A 9 1.12 -10.90 -1.83
N ILE A 10 2.04 -11.08 -0.88
CA ILE A 10 3.38 -10.48 -0.94
C ILE A 10 4.13 -10.96 -2.19
N ASP A 11 4.15 -12.28 -2.41
CA ASP A 11 4.79 -12.89 -3.56
C ASP A 11 4.17 -12.41 -4.88
N ALA A 12 2.84 -12.25 -4.94
CA ALA A 12 2.16 -11.73 -6.11
C ALA A 12 2.58 -10.28 -6.46
N PHE A 13 2.71 -9.40 -5.46
CA PHE A 13 3.21 -8.03 -5.68
C PHE A 13 4.64 -8.05 -6.22
N LEU A 14 5.53 -8.81 -5.59
CA LEU A 14 6.94 -8.90 -5.98
C LEU A 14 7.11 -9.49 -7.39
N ARG A 15 6.37 -10.55 -7.73
CA ARG A 15 6.41 -11.16 -9.06
C ARG A 15 5.88 -10.23 -10.14
N THR A 16 4.77 -9.55 -9.89
CA THR A 16 4.19 -8.61 -10.86
C THR A 16 5.18 -7.48 -11.17
N ASP A 17 5.82 -6.91 -10.14
CA ASP A 17 6.83 -5.86 -10.32
C ASP A 17 8.06 -6.38 -11.11
N ALA A 18 8.55 -7.58 -10.78
CA ALA A 18 9.66 -8.21 -11.50
C ALA A 18 9.33 -8.49 -12.97
N GLU A 19 8.11 -8.92 -13.28
CA GLU A 19 7.64 -9.16 -14.65
C GLU A 19 7.54 -7.85 -15.45
N VAL A 20 7.02 -6.78 -14.83
CA VAL A 20 6.98 -5.45 -15.45
C VAL A 20 8.39 -4.95 -15.77
N LEU A 21 9.34 -5.10 -14.83
CA LEU A 21 10.75 -4.75 -15.03
C LEU A 21 11.39 -5.58 -16.16
N ALA A 22 11.13 -6.89 -16.22
CA ALA A 22 11.63 -7.75 -17.28
C ALA A 22 11.07 -7.36 -18.66
N HIS A 23 9.78 -7.04 -18.74
CA HIS A 23 9.15 -6.55 -19.98
C HIS A 23 9.69 -5.20 -20.42
N ALA A 24 9.93 -4.29 -19.49
CA ALA A 24 10.56 -3.00 -19.72
C ALA A 24 12.00 -3.17 -20.26
N ALA A 25 12.80 -4.04 -19.63
CA ALA A 25 14.16 -4.33 -20.06
C ALA A 25 14.22 -4.96 -21.47
N ALA A 26 13.25 -5.81 -21.82
CA ALA A 26 13.14 -6.41 -23.15
C ALA A 26 12.71 -5.39 -24.24
N ASN A 27 12.04 -4.30 -23.87
CA ASN A 27 11.52 -3.30 -24.80
C ASN A 27 11.92 -1.86 -24.39
N PRO A 28 13.22 -1.52 -24.43
CA PRO A 28 13.74 -0.25 -23.89
C PRO A 28 13.12 1.00 -24.50
N LYS A 29 12.65 0.94 -25.76
CA LYS A 29 11.99 2.06 -26.45
C LYS A 29 10.58 2.36 -25.97
N LYS A 30 9.99 1.51 -25.11
CA LYS A 30 8.65 1.66 -24.53
C LYS A 30 8.69 1.78 -23.01
N VAL A 31 9.88 1.95 -22.42
CA VAL A 31 10.02 2.09 -20.98
C VAL A 31 9.41 3.42 -20.56
N SER A 32 8.48 3.34 -19.63
CA SER A 32 7.84 4.47 -18.99
C SER A 32 8.28 4.48 -17.53
N ASP A 33 8.75 5.62 -17.03
CA ASP A 33 9.11 5.79 -15.61
C ASP A 33 7.89 5.99 -14.71
N VAL A 34 6.74 5.43 -15.11
CA VAL A 34 5.47 5.58 -14.39
C VAL A 34 5.30 4.40 -13.45
N GLY A 35 5.21 4.72 -12.15
CA GLY A 35 4.77 3.79 -11.12
C GLY A 35 3.27 3.90 -10.84
N SER A 36 2.74 2.96 -10.07
CA SER A 36 1.36 2.99 -9.59
C SER A 36 1.27 2.53 -8.14
N ALA A 37 0.41 3.18 -7.36
CA ALA A 37 -0.02 2.66 -6.06
C ALA A 37 -1.07 1.55 -6.28
N GLY A 38 -1.11 0.56 -5.40
CA GLY A 38 -2.01 -0.59 -5.53
C GLY A 38 -2.57 -1.04 -4.20
N VAL A 39 -3.89 -1.28 -4.16
CA VAL A 39 -4.58 -1.90 -3.03
C VAL A 39 -5.41 -3.07 -3.54
N VAL A 40 -5.25 -4.23 -2.89
CA VAL A 40 -5.96 -5.46 -3.20
C VAL A 40 -6.64 -5.96 -1.95
N MET A 41 -7.93 -6.28 -2.07
CA MET A 41 -8.74 -6.84 -0.99
C MET A 41 -9.24 -8.22 -1.40
N LEU A 42 -8.89 -9.23 -0.61
CA LEU A 42 -9.44 -10.56 -0.72
C LEU A 42 -10.48 -10.78 0.38
N ALA A 43 -11.74 -10.89 -0.03
CA ALA A 43 -12.85 -11.22 0.86
C ALA A 43 -13.17 -12.72 0.76
N THR A 44 -13.22 -13.38 1.90
CA THR A 44 -13.71 -14.75 2.06
C THR A 44 -14.92 -14.75 2.97
N ALA A 45 -15.55 -15.91 3.19
CA ALA A 45 -16.70 -16.03 4.09
C ALA A 45 -16.40 -15.59 5.54
N HIS A 46 -15.14 -15.59 5.98
CA HIS A 46 -14.76 -15.36 7.38
C HIS A 46 -13.69 -14.28 7.58
N HIS A 47 -12.94 -13.95 6.54
CA HIS A 47 -11.81 -13.04 6.64
C HIS A 47 -11.77 -12.08 5.46
N LEU A 48 -11.31 -10.87 5.75
CA LEU A 48 -10.97 -9.85 4.78
C LEU A 48 -9.47 -9.59 4.93
N THR A 49 -8.72 -9.84 3.86
CA THR A 49 -7.26 -9.63 3.82
C THR A 49 -6.98 -8.50 2.84
N VAL A 50 -6.23 -7.49 3.29
CA VAL A 50 -5.83 -6.35 2.45
C VAL A 50 -4.32 -6.35 2.29
N ALA A 51 -3.86 -6.21 1.06
CA ALA A 51 -2.47 -5.90 0.73
C ALA A 51 -2.47 -4.55 0.00
N HIS A 52 -1.58 -3.64 0.41
CA HIS A 52 -1.47 -2.34 -0.23
C HIS A 52 -0.01 -1.90 -0.36
N ALA A 53 0.27 -1.11 -1.39
CA ALA A 53 1.56 -0.49 -1.65
C ALA A 53 1.34 0.94 -2.16
N GLY A 54 1.93 1.91 -1.47
CA GLY A 54 1.80 3.34 -1.78
C GLY A 54 0.80 4.05 -0.86
N ASP A 55 0.23 5.14 -1.38
CA ASP A 55 -0.65 6.08 -0.68
C ASP A 55 -2.15 5.81 -0.94
N CYS A 56 -2.48 4.70 -1.59
CA CYS A 56 -3.86 4.24 -1.72
C CYS A 56 -4.41 3.74 -0.38
N ARG A 57 -5.69 4.03 -0.10
CA ARG A 57 -6.33 3.68 1.17
C ARG A 57 -7.59 2.84 1.03
N ALA A 58 -7.76 1.87 1.92
CA ALA A 58 -9.01 1.15 2.11
C ALA A 58 -9.61 1.41 3.50
N ILE A 59 -10.93 1.64 3.52
CA ILE A 59 -11.71 1.86 4.74
C ILE A 59 -12.87 0.85 4.80
N LEU A 60 -13.19 0.36 6.00
CA LEU A 60 -14.32 -0.50 6.26
C LEU A 60 -15.44 0.32 6.91
N VAL A 61 -16.59 0.41 6.24
CA VAL A 61 -17.78 1.06 6.81
C VAL A 61 -18.72 0.00 7.37
N LYS A 62 -19.02 0.09 8.67
CA LYS A 62 -19.98 -0.82 9.32
C LYS A 62 -21.31 -0.10 9.51
N ARG A 63 -22.32 -0.48 8.72
CA ARG A 63 -23.67 0.07 8.86
C ARG A 63 -24.36 -0.55 10.08
N ALA A 64 -24.40 0.18 11.19
CA ALA A 64 -25.02 -0.25 12.44
C ALA A 64 -26.39 0.44 12.73
N GLY A 65 -27.00 1.07 11.72
CA GLY A 65 -28.30 1.74 11.85
C GLY A 65 -28.28 3.09 12.59
N ALA A 66 -27.20 3.41 13.33
CA ALA A 66 -26.98 4.71 13.94
C ALA A 66 -26.25 5.66 12.98
N HIS A 67 -26.67 6.93 12.97
CA HIS A 67 -25.94 8.04 12.37
C HIS A 67 -25.12 8.76 13.47
N PRO A 68 -23.88 9.20 13.19
CA PRO A 68 -23.13 9.07 11.93
C PRO A 68 -22.57 7.66 11.70
N LEU A 69 -22.27 7.34 10.43
CA LEU A 69 -21.62 6.08 10.07
C LEU A 69 -20.21 6.03 10.66
N SER A 70 -19.87 4.94 11.35
CA SER A 70 -18.50 4.67 11.76
C SER A 70 -17.74 3.94 10.66
N HIS A 71 -16.45 4.27 10.52
CA HIS A 71 -15.51 3.59 9.65
C HIS A 71 -14.28 3.13 10.43
N ILE A 72 -13.58 2.16 9.87
CA ILE A 72 -12.30 1.66 10.36
C ILE A 72 -11.32 1.75 9.18
N ASP A 73 -10.21 2.44 9.36
CA ASP A 73 -9.12 2.43 8.39
C ASP A 73 -8.46 1.05 8.41
N ILE A 74 -8.40 0.39 7.25
CA ILE A 74 -7.83 -0.96 7.11
C ILE A 74 -6.37 -0.91 6.62
N THR A 75 -5.95 0.22 6.07
CA THR A 75 -4.61 0.44 5.53
C THR A 75 -4.00 1.72 6.10
N ILE A 76 -2.68 1.76 6.13
CA ILE A 76 -1.88 2.88 6.60
C ILE A 76 -1.04 3.36 5.44
N ASP A 77 -1.21 4.60 5.00
CA ASP A 77 -0.52 5.09 3.80
C ASP A 77 1.01 4.99 3.92
N HIS A 78 1.66 4.53 2.86
CA HIS A 78 3.11 4.54 2.74
C HIS A 78 3.56 5.88 2.18
N ALA A 79 4.08 6.76 3.02
CA ALA A 79 4.73 7.99 2.61
C ALA A 79 6.02 8.21 3.41
N ILE A 80 6.83 9.16 2.95
CA ILE A 80 8.15 9.46 3.52
C ILE A 80 8.14 10.71 4.41
N VAL A 81 7.17 11.60 4.22
CA VAL A 81 7.01 12.84 4.99
C VAL A 81 5.86 12.73 5.97
N ASP A 82 6.01 13.34 7.14
CA ASP A 82 4.90 13.54 8.07
C ASP A 82 3.82 14.36 7.37
N VAL A 83 2.66 13.76 7.16
CA VAL A 83 1.52 14.49 6.59
C VAL A 83 1.05 15.50 7.63
N LYS A 84 0.85 16.76 7.20
CA LYS A 84 0.52 17.91 8.07
C LYS A 84 -0.47 17.54 9.18
N PRO A 85 -0.20 17.94 10.45
CA PRO A 85 -1.16 17.81 11.54
C PRO A 85 -2.48 18.49 11.15
N GLY A 86 -3.60 17.75 11.24
CA GLY A 86 -4.93 18.26 10.93
C GLY A 86 -5.51 17.81 9.58
N CYS A 87 -4.82 16.96 8.83
CA CYS A 87 -5.45 16.21 7.75
C CYS A 87 -6.10 14.93 8.33
N PRO A 88 -7.44 14.86 8.48
CA PRO A 88 -8.13 13.75 9.17
C PRO A 88 -7.96 12.41 8.45
N ALA A 89 -7.41 12.43 7.24
CA ALA A 89 -7.04 11.26 6.51
C ALA A 89 -5.83 10.52 7.13
N PHE A 90 -4.88 11.15 7.80
CA PHE A 90 -3.56 10.52 8.01
C PHE A 90 -3.25 10.17 9.47
N SER A 91 -4.22 9.63 10.21
CA SER A 91 -4.06 9.29 11.64
C SER A 91 -3.14 8.10 11.92
N HIS A 92 -2.77 7.33 10.90
CA HIS A 92 -1.89 6.17 11.04
C HIS A 92 -0.82 6.22 9.95
N PHE A 93 0.45 6.33 10.36
CA PHE A 93 1.58 6.53 9.47
C PHE A 93 2.83 5.77 9.96
N HIS A 94 3.60 5.21 9.03
CA HIS A 94 4.88 4.53 9.29
C HIS A 94 6.09 5.31 8.73
N GLY A 95 6.07 6.63 8.85
CA GLY A 95 7.11 7.52 8.29
C GLY A 95 8.53 7.15 8.66
N ASP A 96 8.76 6.78 9.92
CA ASP A 96 10.09 6.41 10.40
C ASP A 96 10.64 5.16 9.69
N ALA A 97 9.78 4.18 9.40
CA ALA A 97 10.18 2.95 8.71
C ALA A 97 10.50 3.23 7.23
N GLU A 98 9.67 4.02 6.55
CA GLU A 98 9.89 4.39 5.14
C GLU A 98 11.12 5.29 4.97
N ARG A 99 11.30 6.29 5.84
CA ARG A 99 12.52 7.12 5.89
C ARG A 99 13.76 6.26 6.10
N SER A 100 13.75 5.39 7.10
CA SER A 100 14.88 4.48 7.39
C SER A 100 15.17 3.54 6.22
N ARG A 101 14.15 3.11 5.46
CA ARG A 101 14.33 2.28 4.26
C ARG A 101 15.02 3.07 3.15
N VAL A 102 14.60 4.30 2.86
CA VAL A 102 15.19 5.14 1.82
C VAL A 102 16.64 5.50 2.15
N GLU A 103 16.91 5.95 3.37
CA GLU A 103 18.26 6.34 3.81
C GLU A 103 19.26 5.17 3.73
N ARG A 104 18.84 3.94 4.11
CA ARG A 104 19.67 2.73 3.99
C ARG A 104 20.07 2.40 2.55
N THR A 105 19.27 2.82 1.57
CA THR A 105 19.58 2.63 0.13
C THR A 105 20.44 3.76 -0.45
N GLY A 106 20.85 4.73 0.37
CA GLY A 106 21.61 5.91 -0.07
C GLY A 106 20.76 7.01 -0.70
N GLY A 107 19.43 6.86 -0.68
CA GLY A 107 18.51 7.91 -1.08
C GLY A 107 18.57 9.09 -0.10
N LYS A 108 18.48 10.31 -0.62
CA LYS A 108 18.39 11.53 0.18
C LYS A 108 16.97 12.09 0.07
N LEU A 109 16.43 12.53 1.20
CA LEU A 109 15.17 13.24 1.23
C LEU A 109 15.48 14.72 1.04
N GLU A 110 15.01 15.30 -0.06
CA GLU A 110 15.02 16.76 -0.19
C GLU A 110 13.94 17.34 0.75
N PRO A 111 14.26 18.45 1.45
CA PRO A 111 13.38 19.06 2.44
C PRO A 111 12.08 19.63 1.85
#